data_AF-A0A7W0ZSX9-F1
#
_entry.id   AF-A0A7W0ZSX9-F1
#
_cell.length_a   1.000
_cell.length_b   1.000
_cell.length_c   1.000
_cell.angle_alpha   90.00
_cell.angle_beta   90.00
_cell.angle_gamma   90.00
#
_symmetry.space_group_name_H-M   'P 1'
#
loop_
_entity.id
_entity.type
_entity.pdbx_description
1 polymer ?
#
loop_
_entity_poly.entity_id
_entity_poly.type
_entity_poly.pdbx_seq_one_letter_code
_entity_poly.pdbx_strand_id
1 'polypeptide(L)'
;MGRLDEKSFEAIVSAGCPACQSAKVEIKSFIDRRVLLMLADPTDAGRWVHDGEKFVDGTYAIHCASCATLLFETPDCPRCHSPGGLAKALGETSRMPIPKRCAGCNELELIALALCPASARYGTGETPKPKALAEYGEPGHHMVAYACESCDAAVVTQKCPLCDAPGPLRVRP
;
A
#
# COMPACT_ATOMS: atom_id res chain seq x y z
N MET A 1 -2.08 7.69 13.49
CA MET A 1 -3.46 7.17 13.33
C MET A 1 -3.96 7.55 11.94
N GLY A 2 -4.44 6.57 11.17
CA GLY A 2 -5.04 6.73 9.84
C GLY A 2 -6.36 7.52 9.89
N ARG A 3 -6.92 7.90 8.74
CA ARG A 3 -8.30 8.44 8.66
C ARG A 3 -9.34 7.43 9.16
N LEU A 4 -9.03 6.15 9.02
CA LEU A 4 -9.74 5.04 9.62
C LEU A 4 -8.81 4.43 10.67
N ASP A 5 -9.19 4.50 11.94
CA ASP A 5 -8.51 3.78 13.01
C ASP A 5 -9.04 2.33 13.12
N GLU A 6 -8.33 1.49 13.87
CA GLU A 6 -8.69 0.08 14.05
C GLU A 6 -10.11 -0.09 14.59
N LYS A 7 -10.50 0.74 15.57
CA LYS A 7 -11.83 0.68 16.17
C LYS A 7 -12.94 1.00 15.17
N SER A 8 -12.76 2.03 14.35
CA SER A 8 -13.73 2.43 13.34
C SER A 8 -13.77 1.41 12.20
N PHE A 9 -12.63 0.85 11.81
CA PHE A 9 -12.54 -0.24 10.86
C PHE A 9 -13.32 -1.46 11.36
N GLU A 10 -13.04 -1.92 12.58
CA GLU A 10 -13.71 -3.07 13.19
C GLU A 10 -15.22 -2.83 13.31
N ALA A 11 -15.66 -1.61 13.65
CA ALA A 11 -17.08 -1.27 13.70
C ALA A 11 -17.77 -1.43 12.33
N ILE A 12 -17.14 -0.95 11.25
CA ILE A 12 -17.68 -1.07 9.88
C ILE A 12 -17.76 -2.54 9.46
N VAL A 13 -16.68 -3.28 9.67
CA VAL A 13 -16.58 -4.66 9.20
C VAL A 13 -17.50 -5.58 10.01
N SER A 14 -17.59 -5.38 11.32
CA SER A 14 -18.47 -6.14 12.23
C SER A 14 -19.96 -5.84 12.01
N ALA A 15 -20.31 -4.61 11.62
CA ALA A 15 -21.69 -4.27 11.28
C ALA A 15 -22.19 -4.99 10.01
N GLY A 16 -21.28 -5.38 9.11
CA GLY A 16 -21.61 -5.98 7.83
C GLY A 16 -22.34 -5.01 6.90
N CYS A 17 -22.92 -5.55 5.82
CA CYS A 17 -23.63 -4.74 4.85
C CYS A 17 -25.10 -4.50 5.26
N PRO A 18 -25.55 -3.25 5.41
CA PRO A 18 -26.95 -2.97 5.75
C PRO A 18 -27.92 -3.30 4.60
N ALA A 19 -27.45 -3.34 3.36
CA ALA A 19 -28.29 -3.57 2.19
C ALA A 19 -28.64 -5.06 1.95
N CYS A 20 -27.71 -5.97 2.23
CA CYS A 20 -27.89 -7.41 1.97
C CYS A 20 -27.55 -8.31 3.17
N GLN A 21 -27.24 -7.72 4.32
CA GLN A 21 -26.92 -8.41 5.58
C GLN A 21 -25.69 -9.33 5.52
N SER A 22 -24.89 -9.25 4.45
CA SER A 22 -23.65 -10.01 4.33
C SER A 22 -22.59 -9.47 5.29
N ALA A 23 -21.94 -10.37 6.04
CA ALA A 23 -20.76 -10.05 6.85
C ALA A 23 -19.46 -9.97 6.02
N LYS A 24 -19.53 -10.23 4.70
CA LYS A 24 -18.36 -10.24 3.83
C LYS A 24 -18.13 -8.86 3.22
N VAL A 25 -16.92 -8.34 3.39
CA VAL A 25 -16.48 -7.06 2.83
C VAL A 25 -15.24 -7.24 1.97
N GLU A 26 -15.11 -6.39 0.96
CA GLU A 26 -13.89 -6.21 0.18
C GLU A 26 -13.27 -4.87 0.59
N ILE A 27 -12.02 -4.92 1.03
CA ILE A 27 -11.28 -3.76 1.50
C ILE A 27 -10.20 -3.45 0.49
N LYS A 28 -10.05 -2.16 0.15
CA LYS A 28 -8.96 -1.64 -0.68
C LYS A 28 -8.03 -0.78 0.15
N SER A 29 -6.75 -1.09 0.12
CA SER A 29 -5.73 -0.48 0.97
C SER A 29 -4.39 -0.34 0.24
N PHE A 30 -3.55 0.60 0.66
CA PHE A 30 -2.13 0.62 0.29
C PHE A 30 -1.30 -0.13 1.32
N ILE A 31 -0.57 -1.14 0.84
CA ILE A 31 0.19 -2.08 1.67
C ILE A 31 1.66 -2.08 1.26
N ASP A 32 2.53 -2.16 2.25
CA ASP A 32 3.97 -2.31 2.06
C ASP A 32 4.33 -3.67 1.44
N ARG A 33 5.08 -3.64 0.34
CA ARG A 33 5.58 -4.80 -0.40
C ARG A 33 7.09 -4.67 -0.54
N ARG A 34 7.83 -5.66 -0.05
CA ARG A 34 9.27 -5.81 -0.28
C ARG A 34 9.45 -6.43 -1.66
N VAL A 35 10.31 -5.85 -2.48
CA VAL A 35 10.61 -6.34 -3.83
C VAL A 35 12.11 -6.56 -3.93
N LEU A 36 12.53 -7.72 -4.44
CA LEU A 36 13.91 -7.97 -4.80
C LEU A 36 14.12 -7.57 -6.27
N LEU A 37 15.16 -6.79 -6.53
CA LEU A 37 15.42 -6.20 -7.84
C LEU A 37 16.81 -6.61 -8.31
N MET A 38 16.92 -7.01 -9.58
CA MET A 38 18.20 -7.21 -10.27
C MET A 38 18.20 -6.32 -11.51
N LEU A 39 19.21 -5.47 -11.67
CA LEU A 39 19.28 -4.52 -12.79
C LEU A 39 18.06 -3.58 -12.89
N ALA A 40 17.45 -3.24 -11.75
CA ALA A 40 16.20 -2.48 -11.61
C ALA A 40 14.92 -3.19 -12.11
N ASP A 41 14.99 -4.49 -12.36
CA ASP A 41 13.82 -5.32 -12.68
C ASP A 41 13.49 -6.28 -11.52
N PRO A 42 12.21 -6.49 -11.18
CA PRO A 42 11.82 -7.45 -10.15
C PRO A 42 12.22 -8.88 -10.50
N THR A 43 12.85 -9.57 -9.55
CA THR A 43 13.18 -11.00 -9.69
C THR A 43 12.04 -11.89 -9.21
N ASP A 44 11.10 -11.35 -8.43
CA ASP A 44 9.92 -12.05 -7.94
C ASP A 44 8.70 -11.11 -7.85
N ALA A 45 7.56 -11.68 -7.45
CA ALA A 45 6.36 -10.90 -7.16
C ALA A 45 6.46 -10.11 -5.84
N GLY A 46 7.61 -10.03 -5.20
CA GLY A 46 7.75 -9.44 -3.88
C GLY A 46 7.01 -10.16 -2.76
N ARG A 47 7.18 -9.65 -1.55
CA ARG A 47 6.59 -10.18 -0.32
C ARG A 47 5.87 -9.07 0.42
N TRP A 48 4.68 -9.38 0.91
CA TRP A 48 3.95 -8.49 1.78
C TRP A 48 4.68 -8.32 3.13
N VAL A 49 4.84 -7.07 3.59
CA VAL A 49 5.62 -6.74 4.82
C VAL A 49 4.71 -6.39 6.00
N HIS A 50 3.40 -6.53 5.85
CA HIS A 50 2.43 -6.01 6.83
C HIS A 50 2.06 -7.00 7.94
N ASP A 51 1.78 -6.44 9.10
CA ASP A 51 0.87 -6.97 10.13
C ASP A 51 -0.56 -6.44 9.86
N GLY A 52 -1.57 -6.99 10.54
CA GLY A 52 -2.97 -6.60 10.33
C GLY A 52 -3.25 -5.09 10.56
N GLU A 53 -2.45 -4.42 11.38
CA GLU A 53 -2.62 -3.01 11.74
C GLU A 53 -2.25 -2.07 10.58
N LYS A 54 -1.14 -2.33 9.88
CA LYS A 54 -0.73 -1.57 8.67
C LYS A 54 -1.75 -1.66 7.53
N PHE A 55 -2.55 -2.72 7.50
CA PHE A 55 -3.62 -2.88 6.54
C PHE A 55 -4.74 -1.84 6.76
N VAL A 56 -5.13 -1.61 8.02
CA VAL A 56 -6.18 -0.65 8.38
C VAL A 56 -5.77 0.78 8.03
N ASP A 57 -4.57 1.19 8.42
CA ASP A 57 -4.07 2.57 8.23
C ASP A 57 -3.95 2.98 6.74
N GLY A 58 -3.87 2.02 5.82
CA GLY A 58 -3.80 2.26 4.38
C GLY A 58 -5.16 2.20 3.67
N THR A 59 -6.23 1.88 4.41
CA THR A 59 -7.56 1.63 3.85
C THR A 59 -8.16 2.91 3.28
N TYR A 60 -8.60 2.84 2.03
CA TYR A 60 -9.23 3.96 1.33
C TYR A 60 -10.63 3.64 0.82
N ALA A 61 -11.01 2.35 0.76
CA ALA A 61 -12.38 1.97 0.46
C ALA A 61 -12.74 0.62 1.09
N ILE A 62 -14.00 0.48 1.51
CA ILE A 62 -14.61 -0.78 1.96
C ILE A 62 -15.94 -0.91 1.25
N HIS A 63 -16.15 -2.04 0.58
CA HIS A 63 -17.40 -2.39 -0.08
C HIS A 63 -17.94 -3.70 0.49
N CYS A 64 -19.25 -3.89 0.44
CA CYS A 64 -19.83 -5.21 0.63
C CYS A 64 -19.37 -6.15 -0.49
N ALA A 65 -18.79 -7.30 -0.14
CA ALA A 65 -18.32 -8.27 -1.13
C ALA A 65 -19.46 -8.98 -1.88
N SER A 66 -20.68 -8.95 -1.34
CA SER A 66 -21.86 -9.59 -1.95
C SER A 66 -22.63 -8.68 -2.93
N CYS A 67 -22.97 -7.45 -2.54
CA CYS A 67 -23.78 -6.54 -3.36
C CYS A 67 -23.06 -5.25 -3.79
N ALA A 68 -21.75 -5.15 -3.55
CA ALA A 68 -20.92 -3.98 -3.89
C ALA A 68 -21.36 -2.64 -3.25
N THR A 69 -22.26 -2.66 -2.26
CA THR A 69 -22.63 -1.44 -1.52
C THR A 69 -21.39 -0.84 -0.85
N LEU A 70 -21.17 0.46 -1.05
CA LEU A 70 -20.09 1.21 -0.42
C LEU A 70 -20.36 1.36 1.08
N LEU A 71 -19.39 0.96 1.90
CA LEU A 71 -19.45 1.06 3.37
C LEU A 71 -18.52 2.15 3.90
N PHE A 72 -17.42 2.42 3.20
CA PHE A 72 -16.47 3.49 3.51
C PHE A 72 -15.68 3.88 2.27
N GLU A 73 -15.40 5.17 2.12
CA GLU A 73 -14.39 5.69 1.21
C GLU A 73 -13.75 6.97 1.75
N THR A 74 -12.55 7.27 1.26
CA THR A 74 -11.93 8.59 1.42
C THR A 74 -11.16 8.99 0.16
N PRO A 75 -11.25 10.26 -0.27
CA PRO A 75 -10.45 10.77 -1.38
C PRO A 75 -9.02 11.18 -0.96
N ASP A 76 -8.72 11.15 0.34
CA ASP A 76 -7.45 11.61 0.89
C ASP A 76 -6.33 10.60 0.63
N CYS A 77 -5.07 11.07 0.62
CA CYS A 77 -3.93 10.18 0.47
C CYS A 77 -3.89 9.14 1.61
N PRO A 78 -3.85 7.82 1.32
CA PRO A 78 -3.81 6.78 2.35
C PRO A 78 -2.49 6.69 3.11
N ARG A 79 -1.49 7.53 2.78
CA ARG A 79 -0.19 7.60 3.47
C ARG A 79 0.04 8.89 4.27
N CYS A 80 -0.46 10.03 3.82
CA CYS A 80 -0.23 11.32 4.48
C CYS A 80 -1.51 12.13 4.76
N HIS A 81 -2.67 11.65 4.32
CA HIS A 81 -3.98 12.33 4.42
C HIS A 81 -4.08 13.67 3.70
N SER A 82 -3.18 13.97 2.76
CA SER A 82 -3.36 15.12 1.87
C SER A 82 -4.72 15.03 1.16
N PRO A 83 -5.56 16.07 1.24
CA PRO A 83 -6.85 16.09 0.55
C PRO A 83 -6.72 15.80 -0.93
N GLY A 84 -7.58 14.93 -1.46
CA GLY A 84 -7.59 14.53 -2.87
C GLY A 84 -6.37 13.71 -3.32
N GLY A 85 -5.46 13.35 -2.40
CA GLY A 85 -4.22 12.66 -2.74
C GLY A 85 -4.41 11.21 -3.19
N LEU A 86 -5.59 10.60 -3.00
CA LEU A 86 -5.88 9.24 -3.48
C LEU A 86 -5.85 9.15 -5.01
N ALA A 87 -6.38 10.15 -5.71
CA ALA A 87 -6.41 10.13 -7.17
C ALA A 87 -5.01 10.07 -7.76
N LYS A 88 -4.07 10.85 -7.21
CA LYS A 88 -2.64 10.79 -7.56
C LYS A 88 -2.01 9.47 -7.17
N ALA A 89 -2.33 8.97 -5.97
CA ALA A 89 -1.82 7.71 -5.47
C ALA A 89 -2.19 6.53 -6.37
N LEU A 90 -3.39 6.51 -6.95
CA LEU A 90 -3.84 5.43 -7.84
C LEU A 90 -3.46 5.64 -9.31
N GLY A 91 -3.38 6.90 -9.75
CA GLY A 91 -3.26 7.24 -11.18
C GLY A 91 -1.85 7.57 -11.67
N GLU A 92 -0.88 7.81 -10.77
CA GLU A 92 0.49 8.16 -11.16
C GLU A 92 1.46 6.99 -10.95
N THR A 93 2.54 6.99 -11.73
CA THR A 93 3.66 6.05 -11.58
C THR A 93 4.58 6.46 -10.42
N SER A 94 5.39 5.50 -9.95
CA SER A 94 6.41 5.76 -8.93
C SER A 94 7.33 6.91 -9.33
N ARG A 95 7.55 7.83 -8.39
CA ARG A 95 8.46 8.99 -8.57
C ARG A 95 9.90 8.69 -8.15
N MET A 96 10.12 7.62 -7.41
CA MET A 96 11.46 7.23 -6.98
C MET A 96 12.12 6.40 -8.09
N PRO A 97 13.20 6.91 -8.72
CA PRO A 97 13.94 6.13 -9.70
C PRO A 97 14.72 5.02 -8.99
N ILE A 98 14.62 3.81 -9.52
CA ILE A 98 15.43 2.67 -9.10
C ILE A 98 16.63 2.55 -10.03
N PRO A 99 17.88 2.65 -9.52
CA PRO A 99 19.05 2.49 -10.36
C PRO A 99 19.29 1.01 -10.69
N LYS A 100 19.88 0.74 -11.85
CA LYS A 100 20.27 -0.63 -12.25
C LYS A 100 21.40 -1.21 -11.40
N ARG A 101 22.11 -0.36 -10.65
CA ARG A 101 23.27 -0.72 -9.83
C ARG A 101 23.30 0.13 -8.57
N CYS A 102 23.84 -0.41 -7.51
CA CYS A 102 24.19 0.37 -6.32
C CYS A 102 25.24 1.44 -6.68
N ALA A 103 24.97 2.70 -6.33
CA ALA A 103 25.90 3.80 -6.57
C ALA A 103 27.17 3.73 -5.70
N GLY A 104 27.13 3.00 -4.58
CA GLY A 104 28.26 2.84 -3.66
C GLY A 104 29.24 1.74 -4.07
N CYS A 105 28.73 0.57 -4.47
CA CYS A 105 29.57 -0.62 -4.72
C CYS A 105 29.35 -1.31 -6.08
N ASN A 106 28.51 -0.75 -6.97
CA ASN A 106 28.15 -1.32 -8.28
C ASN A 106 27.42 -2.69 -8.27
N GLU A 107 26.95 -3.15 -7.10
CA GLU A 107 26.12 -4.34 -6.97
C GLU A 107 24.87 -4.26 -7.86
N LEU A 108 24.46 -5.40 -8.42
CA LEU A 108 23.32 -5.49 -9.34
C LEU A 108 21.99 -5.72 -8.63
N GLU A 109 22.06 -6.32 -7.45
CA GLU A 109 20.91 -6.65 -6.64
C GLU A 109 20.61 -5.53 -5.63
N LEU A 110 19.35 -5.13 -5.58
CA LEU A 110 18.82 -4.16 -4.63
C LEU A 110 17.54 -4.72 -4.00
N ILE A 111 17.33 -4.43 -2.73
CA ILE A 111 16.04 -4.65 -2.09
C ILE A 111 15.32 -3.33 -2.04
N ALA A 112 14.04 -3.35 -2.38
CA ALA A 112 13.22 -2.16 -2.31
C ALA A 112 11.93 -2.39 -1.51
N LEU A 113 11.38 -1.29 -1.03
CA LEU A 113 10.08 -1.20 -0.38
C LEU A 113 9.17 -0.36 -1.26
N ALA A 114 7.99 -0.89 -1.55
CA ALA A 114 6.94 -0.22 -2.30
C ALA A 114 5.65 -0.15 -1.49
N LEU A 115 4.84 0.87 -1.75
CA LEU A 115 3.43 0.90 -1.38
C LEU A 115 2.61 0.49 -2.60
N CYS A 116 1.86 -0.60 -2.46
CA CYS A 116 1.07 -1.20 -3.52
C CYS A 116 -0.42 -1.18 -3.15
N PRO A 117 -1.32 -0.72 -4.03
CA PRO A 117 -2.75 -0.83 -3.82
C PRO A 117 -3.11 -2.31 -3.88
N ALA A 118 -3.91 -2.76 -2.93
CA ALA A 118 -4.32 -4.14 -2.81
C ALA A 118 -5.80 -4.23 -2.43
N SER A 119 -6.44 -5.32 -2.83
CA SER A 119 -7.75 -5.71 -2.31
C SER A 119 -7.64 -6.95 -1.43
N ALA A 120 -8.42 -7.01 -0.35
CA ALA A 120 -8.55 -8.21 0.46
C ALA A 120 -10.02 -8.42 0.85
N ARG A 121 -10.46 -9.67 0.88
CA ARG A 121 -11.82 -10.03 1.32
C ARG A 121 -11.79 -10.50 2.76
N TYR A 122 -12.66 -9.92 3.58
CA TYR A 122 -12.80 -10.20 5.00
C TYR A 122 -14.24 -10.67 5.29
N GLY A 123 -14.45 -11.60 6.22
CA GLY A 123 -15.81 -11.92 6.69
C GLY A 123 -16.06 -13.32 7.25
N THR A 124 -15.26 -14.36 6.95
CA THR A 124 -15.35 -15.69 7.61
C THR A 124 -14.10 -16.56 7.35
N GLY A 125 -13.49 -17.08 8.43
CA GLY A 125 -12.65 -18.29 8.45
C GLY A 125 -11.19 -18.14 8.00
N GLU A 126 -10.94 -17.52 6.85
CA GLU A 126 -9.58 -17.37 6.32
C GLU A 126 -9.02 -15.97 6.55
N THR A 127 -7.74 -15.89 6.92
CA THR A 127 -7.00 -14.63 6.93
C THR A 127 -7.04 -14.02 5.53
N PRO A 128 -7.48 -12.76 5.38
CA PRO A 128 -7.51 -12.09 4.08
C PRO A 128 -6.11 -12.11 3.45
N LYS A 129 -5.99 -12.67 2.26
CA LYS A 129 -4.78 -12.55 1.45
C LYS A 129 -4.92 -11.34 0.53
N PRO A 130 -4.07 -10.31 0.68
CA PRO A 130 -4.13 -9.18 -0.22
C PRO A 130 -3.72 -9.59 -1.64
N LYS A 131 -4.53 -9.16 -2.60
CA LYS A 131 -4.25 -9.23 -4.03
C LYS A 131 -3.78 -7.86 -4.48
N ALA A 132 -2.62 -7.79 -5.13
CA ALA A 132 -2.14 -6.57 -5.74
C ALA A 132 -3.11 -6.08 -6.83
N LEU A 133 -3.31 -4.76 -6.87
CA LEU A 133 -4.10 -4.08 -7.90
C LEU A 133 -3.23 -3.33 -8.91
N ALA A 134 -1.93 -3.20 -8.63
CA ALA A 134 -0.91 -2.63 -9.53
C ALA A 134 0.45 -3.31 -9.29
N GLU A 135 1.14 -3.65 -10.36
CA GLU A 135 2.46 -4.25 -10.35
C GLU A 135 3.59 -3.21 -10.55
N TYR A 136 4.84 -3.66 -10.42
CA TYR A 136 6.01 -2.79 -10.58
C TYR A 136 6.00 -2.04 -11.91
N GLY A 137 6.18 -0.72 -11.86
CA GLY A 137 6.16 0.17 -13.02
C GLY A 137 4.77 0.65 -13.44
N GLU A 138 3.69 0.05 -12.93
CA GLU A 138 2.32 0.47 -13.22
C GLU A 138 1.88 1.68 -12.36
N PRO A 139 0.95 2.51 -12.85
CA PRO A 139 0.28 3.50 -12.02
C PRO A 139 -0.31 2.88 -10.75
N GLY A 140 -0.09 3.53 -9.61
CA GLY A 140 -0.49 2.98 -8.32
C GLY A 140 0.62 2.27 -7.56
N HIS A 141 1.65 1.76 -8.23
CA HIS A 141 2.76 1.09 -7.54
C HIS A 141 3.90 2.08 -7.24
N HIS A 142 4.11 2.42 -5.97
CA HIS A 142 5.03 3.50 -5.58
C HIS A 142 6.22 3.00 -4.78
N MET A 143 7.42 3.15 -5.32
CA MET A 143 8.65 2.85 -4.60
C MET A 143 8.89 3.90 -3.51
N VAL A 144 9.23 3.44 -2.31
CA VAL A 144 9.40 4.27 -1.10
C VAL A 144 10.86 4.35 -0.70
N ALA A 145 11.57 3.21 -0.77
CA ALA A 145 12.96 3.08 -0.42
C ALA A 145 13.63 1.95 -1.20
N TYR A 146 14.94 1.99 -1.32
CA TYR A 146 15.77 0.85 -1.71
C TYR A 146 17.07 0.82 -0.92
N ALA A 147 17.66 -0.36 -0.79
CA ALA A 147 18.92 -0.60 -0.11
C ALA A 147 19.77 -1.63 -0.86
N CYS A 148 21.09 -1.51 -0.70
CA CYS A 148 22.07 -2.48 -1.14
C CYS A 148 22.63 -3.21 0.08
N GLU A 149 22.39 -4.52 0.18
CA GLU A 149 22.89 -5.32 1.31
C GLU A 149 24.42 -5.47 1.28
N SER A 150 25.07 -5.33 0.12
CA SER A 150 26.53 -5.47 0.01
C SER A 150 27.32 -4.32 0.64
N CYS A 151 26.74 -3.13 0.78
CA CYS A 151 27.47 -1.94 1.29
C CYS A 151 26.64 -1.04 2.21
N ASP A 152 25.48 -1.51 2.66
CA ASP A 152 24.54 -0.80 3.54
C ASP A 152 24.02 0.56 3.02
N ALA A 153 24.25 0.87 1.74
CA ALA A 153 23.72 2.08 1.13
C ALA A 153 22.18 1.98 1.04
N ALA A 154 21.48 3.01 1.54
CA ALA A 154 20.03 3.08 1.50
C ALA A 154 19.55 4.47 1.06
N VAL A 155 18.45 4.49 0.31
CA VAL A 155 17.79 5.70 -0.18
C VAL A 155 16.32 5.63 0.15
N VAL A 156 15.76 6.74 0.66
CA VAL A 156 14.36 6.86 1.05
C VAL A 156 13.77 8.14 0.44
N THR A 157 12.52 8.06 -0.02
CA THR A 157 11.76 9.23 -0.48
C THR A 157 11.64 10.30 0.60
N GLN A 158 11.77 11.57 0.20
CA GLN A 158 11.74 12.73 1.12
C GLN A 158 10.35 13.37 1.23
N LYS A 159 9.43 13.01 0.34
CA LYS A 159 8.03 13.45 0.30
C LYS A 159 7.10 12.24 0.32
N CYS A 160 5.79 12.47 0.41
CA CYS A 160 4.82 11.37 0.31
C CYS A 160 5.00 10.59 -1.01
N PRO A 161 5.38 9.30 -0.97
CA PRO A 161 5.64 8.53 -2.19
C PRO A 161 4.39 8.39 -3.07
N LEU A 162 3.20 8.35 -2.44
CA LEU A 162 1.92 8.22 -3.14
C LEU A 162 1.49 9.48 -3.92
N CYS A 163 1.57 10.67 -3.31
CA CYS A 163 0.92 11.88 -3.84
C CYS A 163 1.80 13.13 -3.90
N ASP A 164 3.09 13.02 -3.58
CA ASP A 164 4.08 14.11 -3.53
C ASP A 164 3.77 15.26 -2.55
N ALA A 165 2.77 15.09 -1.67
CA ALA A 165 2.44 16.13 -0.70
C ALA A 165 3.64 16.46 0.22
N PRO A 166 3.90 17.75 0.48
CA PRO A 166 4.90 18.17 1.44
C PRO A 166 4.39 17.87 2.85
N GLY A 167 5.13 17.10 3.62
CA GLY A 167 4.77 16.82 5.00
C GLY A 167 5.54 15.64 5.56
N PRO A 168 5.70 15.57 6.89
CA PRO A 168 6.34 14.43 7.52
C PRO A 168 5.56 13.17 7.14
N LEU A 169 6.25 12.21 6.54
CA LEU A 169 5.72 10.86 6.38
C LEU A 169 5.33 10.38 7.78
N ARG A 170 4.03 10.11 8.02
CA ARG A 170 3.63 9.58 9.34
C ARG A 170 4.44 8.31 9.61
N VAL A 171 4.89 8.10 10.84
CA VAL A 171 5.33 6.76 11.22
C VAL A 171 4.08 5.87 11.13
N ARG A 172 4.16 4.79 10.35
CA ARG A 172 3.10 3.77 10.42
C ARG A 172 3.32 3.04 11.75
N PRO A 173 2.25 2.77 12.53
CA PRO A 173 2.35 1.91 13.70
C PRO A 173 3.09 0.60 13.38
#